data_AF-A0A1W6N056-F1
#
_entry.id   AF-A0A1W6N056-F1
#
_cell.length_a   1.000
_cell.length_b   1.000
_cell.length_c   1.000
_cell.angle_alpha   90.00
_cell.angle_beta   90.00
_cell.angle_gamma   90.00
#
_symmetry.space_group_name_H-M   'P 1'
#
loop_
_entity.id
_entity.type
_entity.pdbx_description
1 polymer ?
#
loop_
_entity_poly.entity_id
_entity_poly.type
_entity_poly.pdbx_seq_one_letter_code
_entity_poly.pdbx_strand_id
1 'polypeptide(L)'
;MKKLFYAGRVLLGLATAVALFAPGAKAASKAPACDSDNGGLSLSPGFCATVFADNLGHVRHMVVAPDNTLYANSWSGRYFPHAPPPPGGFLLALKDTKGAGRADVVSRFGVTVQEGGTGGSGIALFNGALYAEENGRILRYRLEEGALPPKAPPQVVVSGLPLTGDHPMHPFVIDRDGSLFVDLGSATNACQRANRIPLSPGLTPCVEKETRAGTWRFDANKTDQAFSPAERYASGNRNGEGFAFDEQGRLFVTQHGRDQLFQNWPGLYTPQQSAELPAEELLLLEKGADYGWPECYFDQQQGKLVLAPEYGGDGGNKVGDCANRTPPVAAFPGHWAPNDLLIYRGTAFPDGYRGGAFIAFHGSWNRAPLPQQGYNVVFQPLADGKPSGAYVVFADGFAGATKEPEKAAFRPTGLAEGPDGALYIADDVHGRIWRIVHVGGAADRVASAPPVRAASTSSSAQPPEGVDPEAGRAPPSLPVPPGSNADLIALGDRVFHGQAAEGSCSGCHGSDGGGTPQGPSLTKGRWLWSDGSLAGIEATIEKGVPHPKISLGVMPPLGGAPLTKRDLKAVSSYVWAISRAGQQNRDQR
;
A
#
# COMPACT_ATOMS: atom_id res chain seq x y z
N MET A 1 -17.78 93.74 4.59
CA MET A 1 -17.70 92.95 5.84
C MET A 1 -19.08 92.38 6.14
N LYS A 2 -19.22 91.05 6.08
CA LYS A 2 -20.50 90.32 6.11
C LYS A 2 -20.97 90.08 7.55
N LYS A 3 -22.28 90.24 7.77
CA LYS A 3 -23.04 89.82 8.96
C LYS A 3 -22.95 88.30 9.14
N LEU A 4 -22.99 87.80 10.38
CA LEU A 4 -23.56 86.49 10.66
C LEU A 4 -24.22 86.43 12.05
N PHE A 5 -25.46 85.94 12.03
CA PHE A 5 -26.38 85.72 13.15
C PHE A 5 -25.99 84.47 13.95
N TYR A 6 -26.19 84.52 15.28
CA TYR A 6 -26.22 83.34 16.14
C TYR A 6 -27.66 82.85 16.26
N ALA A 7 -27.94 81.63 15.80
CA ALA A 7 -29.18 80.91 16.04
C ALA A 7 -28.88 79.67 16.89
N GLY A 8 -29.50 79.60 18.07
CA GLY A 8 -29.43 78.43 18.95
C GLY A 8 -30.20 77.24 18.36
N ARG A 9 -29.56 76.08 18.33
CA ARG A 9 -30.21 74.80 18.03
C ARG A 9 -30.20 73.93 19.28
N VAL A 10 -31.40 73.58 19.75
CA VAL A 10 -31.66 72.51 20.71
C VAL A 10 -31.44 71.18 20.01
N LEU A 11 -30.52 70.36 20.52
CA LEU A 11 -30.31 68.98 20.09
C LEU A 11 -31.29 68.07 20.85
N LEU A 12 -32.33 67.61 20.17
CA LEU A 12 -33.15 66.48 20.61
C LEU A 12 -32.34 65.20 20.37
N GLY A 13 -31.94 64.51 21.44
CA GLY A 13 -31.32 63.19 21.35
C GLY A 13 -32.36 62.14 20.98
N LEU A 14 -32.28 61.60 19.76
CA LEU A 14 -32.94 60.33 19.41
C LEU A 14 -32.14 59.19 20.06
N ALA A 15 -32.73 58.54 21.06
CA ALA A 15 -32.25 57.26 21.56
C ALA A 15 -32.65 56.15 20.58
N THR A 16 -31.71 55.74 19.72
CA THR A 16 -31.86 54.57 18.86
C THR A 16 -31.76 53.31 19.73
N ALA A 17 -32.88 52.61 19.95
CA ALA A 17 -32.87 51.30 20.58
C ALA A 17 -32.20 50.29 19.63
N VAL A 18 -30.95 49.94 19.91
CA VAL A 18 -30.27 48.81 19.27
C VAL A 18 -30.89 47.53 19.82
N ALA A 19 -31.79 46.91 19.05
CA ALA A 19 -32.23 45.56 19.32
C ALA A 19 -31.04 44.61 19.07
N LEU A 20 -30.43 44.14 20.16
CA LEU A 20 -29.45 43.07 20.16
C LEU A 20 -30.16 41.79 19.68
N PHE A 21 -30.05 41.47 18.40
CA PHE A 21 -30.33 40.12 17.91
C PHE A 21 -29.25 39.21 18.47
N ALA A 22 -29.59 38.44 19.50
CA ALA A 22 -28.80 37.30 19.91
C ALA A 22 -28.66 36.36 18.69
N PRO A 23 -27.44 35.97 18.27
CA PRO A 23 -27.29 34.94 17.27
C PRO A 23 -27.95 33.69 17.83
N GLY A 24 -28.98 33.19 17.14
CA GLY A 24 -29.58 31.91 17.47
C GLY A 24 -28.48 30.85 17.52
N ALA A 25 -28.31 30.21 18.68
CA ALA A 25 -27.41 29.09 18.82
C ALA A 25 -27.78 28.07 17.75
N LYS A 26 -26.92 27.90 16.73
CA LYS A 26 -27.00 26.74 15.84
C LYS A 26 -26.97 25.54 16.75
N ALA A 27 -28.03 24.73 16.72
CA ALA A 27 -28.05 23.44 17.38
C ALA A 27 -26.77 22.72 16.97
N ALA A 28 -25.95 22.34 17.95
CA ALA A 28 -24.75 21.55 17.69
C ALA A 28 -25.20 20.29 16.93
N SER A 29 -24.82 20.21 15.67
CA SER A 29 -24.97 19.00 14.88
C SER A 29 -24.34 17.88 15.70
N LYS A 30 -25.15 16.90 16.11
CA LYS A 30 -24.68 15.73 16.84
C LYS A 30 -23.62 15.10 15.94
N ALA A 31 -22.37 15.03 16.39
CA ALA A 31 -21.30 14.40 15.62
C ALA A 31 -21.80 13.04 15.11
N PRO A 32 -21.66 12.73 13.81
CA PRO A 32 -22.15 11.47 13.27
C PRO A 32 -21.58 10.32 14.09
N ALA A 33 -22.44 9.39 14.48
CA ALA A 33 -22.03 8.26 15.29
C ALA A 33 -21.07 7.39 14.47
N CYS A 34 -19.87 7.15 15.00
CA CYS A 34 -18.94 6.17 14.44
C CYS A 34 -19.53 4.77 14.48
N ASP A 35 -18.98 3.89 13.64
CA ASP A 35 -19.35 2.49 13.63
C ASP A 35 -18.87 1.82 14.93
N SER A 36 -19.70 0.96 15.51
CA SER A 36 -19.42 0.36 16.81
C SER A 36 -18.12 -0.46 16.86
N ASP A 37 -17.67 -0.93 15.71
CA ASP A 37 -16.43 -1.71 15.50
C ASP A 37 -15.40 -0.95 14.65
N ASN A 38 -15.57 0.37 14.45
CA ASN A 38 -14.76 1.20 13.56
C ASN A 38 -14.66 0.66 12.13
N GLY A 39 -15.68 -0.05 11.64
CA GLY A 39 -15.65 -0.68 10.32
C GLY A 39 -14.58 -1.78 10.22
N GLY A 40 -14.28 -2.44 11.35
CA GLY A 40 -13.31 -3.52 11.48
C GLY A 40 -11.89 -3.09 11.88
N LEU A 41 -11.65 -1.78 12.08
CA LEU A 41 -10.30 -1.27 12.37
C LEU A 41 -10.00 -1.18 13.87
N SER A 42 -8.75 -1.45 14.21
CA SER A 42 -8.16 -0.99 15.47
C SER A 42 -7.50 0.36 15.24
N LEU A 43 -7.82 1.36 16.06
CA LEU A 43 -7.36 2.74 15.89
C LEU A 43 -6.58 3.20 17.12
N SER A 44 -5.74 4.21 16.92
CA SER A 44 -5.13 4.96 18.02
C SER A 44 -6.19 5.45 19.01
N PRO A 45 -5.88 5.52 20.32
CA PRO A 45 -6.82 6.00 21.32
C PRO A 45 -7.42 7.38 20.98
N GLY A 46 -8.71 7.58 21.26
CA GLY A 46 -9.41 8.84 20.99
C GLY A 46 -9.94 8.99 19.56
N PHE A 47 -9.70 8.01 18.68
CA PHE A 47 -10.23 8.00 17.32
C PHE A 47 -11.34 6.97 17.14
N CYS A 48 -12.25 7.26 16.20
CA CYS A 48 -13.21 6.30 15.71
C CYS A 48 -13.42 6.45 14.20
N ALA A 49 -13.94 5.40 13.56
CA ALA A 49 -14.19 5.38 12.13
C ALA A 49 -15.65 5.12 11.79
N THR A 50 -16.04 5.62 10.62
CA THR A 50 -17.26 5.22 9.91
C THR A 50 -16.85 4.68 8.54
N VAL A 51 -17.51 3.63 8.06
CA VAL A 51 -17.41 3.23 6.66
C VAL A 51 -18.09 4.30 5.80
N PHE A 52 -17.28 5.17 5.19
CA PHE A 52 -17.78 6.26 4.35
C PHE A 52 -18.44 5.73 3.08
N ALA A 53 -17.80 4.75 2.43
CA ALA A 53 -18.31 4.05 1.26
C ALA A 53 -17.67 2.66 1.15
N ASP A 54 -18.26 1.77 0.35
CA ASP A 54 -17.80 0.38 0.21
C ASP A 54 -18.16 -0.20 -1.16
N ASN A 55 -17.56 -1.34 -1.50
CA ASN A 55 -17.75 -2.05 -2.77
C ASN A 55 -17.44 -1.19 -4.01
N LEU A 56 -16.40 -0.36 -3.92
CA LEU A 56 -15.95 0.54 -4.97
C LEU A 56 -14.86 -0.09 -5.87
N GLY A 57 -14.51 -1.36 -5.66
CA GLY A 57 -13.45 -2.02 -6.43
C GLY A 57 -12.06 -1.56 -5.99
N HIS A 58 -11.15 -1.31 -6.93
CA HIS A 58 -9.73 -1.15 -6.62
C HIS A 58 -9.34 0.32 -6.41
N VAL A 59 -9.85 0.93 -5.33
CA VAL A 59 -9.63 2.35 -5.03
C VAL A 59 -8.17 2.61 -4.64
N ARG A 60 -7.58 3.64 -5.25
CA ARG A 60 -6.19 4.06 -5.05
C ARG A 60 -6.15 5.42 -4.34
N HIS A 61 -5.35 6.38 -4.82
CA HIS A 61 -5.22 7.70 -4.20
C HIS A 61 -6.55 8.47 -4.25
N MET A 62 -6.69 9.40 -3.30
CA MET A 62 -7.90 10.18 -3.10
C MET A 62 -7.58 11.64 -2.78
N VAL A 63 -8.54 12.52 -3.03
CA VAL A 63 -8.49 13.93 -2.61
C VAL A 63 -9.88 14.37 -2.16
N VAL A 64 -9.96 15.30 -1.21
CA VAL A 64 -11.23 15.90 -0.81
C VAL A 64 -11.25 17.38 -1.23
N ALA A 65 -12.26 17.76 -1.99
CA ALA A 65 -12.47 19.13 -2.42
C ALA A 65 -13.06 20.00 -1.31
N PRO A 66 -12.93 21.35 -1.39
CA PRO A 66 -13.47 22.27 -0.38
C PRO A 66 -14.97 22.14 -0.12
N ASP A 67 -15.74 21.60 -1.08
CA ASP A 67 -17.17 21.35 -0.95
C ASP A 67 -17.52 19.98 -0.33
N ASN A 68 -16.52 19.31 0.27
CA ASN A 68 -16.56 17.95 0.84
C ASN A 68 -16.84 16.84 -0.17
N THR A 69 -16.68 17.08 -1.47
CA THR A 69 -16.65 16.00 -2.46
C THR A 69 -15.33 15.25 -2.36
N LEU A 70 -15.37 13.95 -2.13
CA LEU A 70 -14.21 13.07 -2.22
C LEU A 70 -14.09 12.55 -3.65
N TYR A 71 -12.95 12.80 -4.29
CA TYR A 71 -12.59 12.18 -5.56
C TYR A 71 -11.57 11.09 -5.34
N ALA A 72 -11.68 9.99 -6.08
CA ALA A 72 -10.74 8.89 -6.00
C ALA A 72 -10.40 8.37 -7.40
N ASN A 73 -9.17 7.89 -7.57
CA ASN A 73 -8.80 7.09 -8.72
C ASN A 73 -8.96 5.60 -8.38
N SER A 74 -9.16 4.77 -9.39
CA SER A 74 -9.17 3.32 -9.23
C SER A 74 -8.46 2.65 -10.40
N TRP A 75 -8.01 1.43 -10.18
CA TRP A 75 -7.19 0.73 -11.16
C TRP A 75 -7.53 -0.75 -11.26
N SER A 76 -7.80 -1.23 -12.46
CA SER A 76 -8.12 -2.64 -12.69
C SER A 76 -7.26 -3.20 -13.82
N GLY A 77 -5.95 -3.18 -13.59
CA GLY A 77 -4.96 -3.74 -14.50
C GLY A 77 -4.47 -5.12 -14.08
N ARG A 78 -3.23 -5.43 -14.48
CA ARG A 78 -2.64 -6.77 -14.36
C ARG A 78 -2.51 -7.34 -12.94
N TYR A 79 -2.62 -6.53 -11.88
CA TYR A 79 -2.59 -7.05 -10.49
C TYR A 79 -3.95 -7.58 -10.03
N PHE A 80 -5.02 -7.33 -10.80
CA PHE A 80 -6.37 -7.80 -10.52
C PHE A 80 -6.92 -8.67 -11.66
N PRO A 81 -6.21 -9.73 -12.11
CA PRO A 81 -6.57 -10.47 -13.32
C PRO A 81 -7.90 -11.26 -13.22
N HIS A 82 -8.46 -11.37 -12.02
CA HIS A 82 -9.66 -12.17 -11.72
C HIS A 82 -10.75 -11.38 -11.00
N ALA A 83 -10.56 -10.07 -10.80
CA ALA A 83 -11.56 -9.21 -10.19
C ALA A 83 -12.14 -8.30 -11.29
N PRO A 84 -13.42 -8.47 -11.67
CA PRO A 84 -14.04 -7.59 -12.65
C PRO A 84 -14.17 -6.18 -12.06
N PRO A 85 -13.75 -5.12 -12.77
CA PRO A 85 -13.95 -3.76 -12.29
C PRO A 85 -15.45 -3.43 -12.21
N PRO A 86 -15.86 -2.57 -11.26
CA PRO A 86 -17.23 -2.08 -11.22
C PRO A 86 -17.60 -1.32 -12.51
N PRO A 87 -18.89 -1.30 -12.91
CA PRO A 87 -19.32 -0.64 -14.14
C PRO A 87 -19.10 0.88 -14.09
N GLY A 88 -18.74 1.46 -15.22
CA GLY A 88 -18.45 2.89 -15.36
C GLY A 88 -16.96 3.18 -15.50
N GLY A 89 -16.61 4.46 -15.40
CA GLY A 89 -15.21 4.89 -15.48
C GLY A 89 -14.41 4.62 -14.20
N PHE A 90 -13.09 4.75 -14.32
CA PHE A 90 -12.15 4.49 -13.23
C PHE A 90 -12.07 5.60 -12.18
N LEU A 91 -12.56 6.80 -12.48
CA LEU A 91 -12.60 7.90 -11.51
C LEU A 91 -13.92 7.87 -10.75
N LEU A 92 -13.85 8.16 -9.46
CA LEU A 92 -15.00 8.22 -8.57
C LEU A 92 -15.17 9.62 -8.00
N ALA A 93 -16.42 10.00 -7.81
CA ALA A 93 -16.81 11.20 -7.07
C ALA A 93 -17.88 10.81 -6.03
N LEU A 94 -17.58 11.06 -4.76
CA LEU A 94 -18.36 10.64 -3.61
C LEU A 94 -18.75 11.84 -2.76
N LYS A 95 -19.97 11.85 -2.23
CA LYS A 95 -20.44 12.93 -1.37
C LYS A 95 -21.40 12.45 -0.31
N ASP A 96 -21.23 12.97 0.89
CA ASP A 96 -22.19 12.88 1.99
C ASP A 96 -23.01 14.18 2.02
N THR A 97 -24.18 14.14 1.39
CA THR A 97 -25.12 15.27 1.32
C THR A 97 -25.93 15.43 2.61
N LYS A 98 -25.89 14.42 3.49
CA LYS A 98 -26.71 14.34 4.71
C LYS A 98 -25.94 14.65 5.99
N GLY A 99 -24.60 14.72 5.92
CA GLY A 99 -23.72 14.91 7.07
C GLY A 99 -23.69 13.71 8.01
N ALA A 100 -23.96 12.50 7.51
CA ALA A 100 -24.01 11.27 8.29
C ALA A 100 -22.64 10.61 8.50
N GLY A 101 -21.57 11.19 7.96
CA GLY A 101 -20.24 10.58 7.86
C GLY A 101 -20.17 9.47 6.81
N ARG A 102 -21.13 9.41 5.89
CA ARG A 102 -21.31 8.35 4.88
C ARG A 102 -21.71 8.93 3.54
N ALA A 103 -21.06 8.50 2.47
CA ALA A 103 -21.44 8.89 1.12
C ALA A 103 -22.81 8.32 0.76
N ASP A 104 -23.77 9.20 0.44
CA ASP A 104 -25.05 8.82 -0.16
C ASP A 104 -25.08 9.05 -1.67
N VAL A 105 -24.05 9.71 -2.22
CA VAL A 105 -23.81 9.82 -3.66
C VAL A 105 -22.47 9.18 -3.99
N VAL A 106 -22.49 8.27 -4.97
CA VAL A 106 -21.30 7.66 -5.57
C VAL A 106 -21.50 7.65 -7.08
N SER A 107 -20.65 8.40 -7.78
CA SER A 107 -20.68 8.53 -9.24
C SER A 107 -19.34 8.13 -9.84
N ARG A 108 -19.38 7.42 -10.98
CA ARG A 108 -18.19 7.06 -11.75
C ARG A 108 -18.09 7.86 -13.05
N PHE A 109 -16.88 8.20 -13.44
CA PHE A 109 -16.57 8.96 -14.65
C PHE A 109 -15.14 8.66 -15.13
N GLY A 110 -14.72 9.30 -16.22
CA GLY A 110 -13.48 8.96 -16.92
C GLY A 110 -13.68 7.81 -17.91
N VAL A 111 -12.58 7.32 -18.47
CA VAL A 111 -12.53 6.23 -19.45
C VAL A 111 -12.97 4.94 -18.79
N THR A 112 -13.79 4.18 -19.51
CA THR A 112 -14.28 2.87 -19.11
C THR A 112 -13.39 1.75 -19.63
N VAL A 113 -13.57 0.53 -19.12
CA VAL A 113 -12.91 -0.66 -19.68
C VAL A 113 -13.27 -0.86 -21.16
N GLN A 114 -14.52 -0.59 -21.53
CA GLN A 114 -15.02 -0.72 -22.90
C GLN A 114 -14.33 0.25 -23.88
N GLU A 115 -13.85 1.39 -23.37
CA GLU A 115 -13.08 2.38 -24.11
C GLU A 115 -11.56 2.13 -24.05
N GLY A 116 -11.13 0.98 -23.49
CA GLY A 116 -9.73 0.60 -23.35
C GLY A 116 -9.04 1.15 -22.09
N GLY A 117 -9.81 1.68 -21.14
CA GLY A 117 -9.31 2.16 -19.87
C GLY A 117 -8.81 1.02 -18.98
N THR A 118 -7.71 1.28 -18.28
CA THR A 118 -7.20 0.40 -17.22
C THR A 118 -7.18 1.07 -15.84
N GLY A 119 -7.44 2.38 -15.80
CA GLY A 119 -7.43 3.22 -14.61
C GLY A 119 -6.07 3.86 -14.35
N GLY A 120 -5.84 4.26 -13.11
CA GLY A 120 -4.60 4.86 -12.63
C GLY A 120 -4.59 4.98 -11.10
N SER A 121 -3.52 5.54 -10.56
CA SER A 121 -3.38 5.79 -9.13
C SER A 121 -3.48 7.28 -8.84
N GLY A 122 -2.71 8.12 -9.56
CA GLY A 122 -2.57 9.54 -9.23
C GLY A 122 -3.84 10.36 -9.36
N ILE A 123 -4.08 11.25 -8.38
CA ILE A 123 -5.18 12.23 -8.39
C ILE A 123 -4.81 13.44 -7.50
N ALA A 124 -5.11 14.65 -7.95
CA ALA A 124 -4.80 15.89 -7.21
C ALA A 124 -5.84 16.98 -7.47
N LEU A 125 -5.97 17.93 -6.55
CA LEU A 125 -6.69 19.19 -6.79
C LEU A 125 -5.70 20.32 -6.97
N PHE A 126 -5.91 21.16 -7.98
CA PHE A 126 -5.12 22.36 -8.19
C PHE A 126 -5.95 23.43 -8.91
N ASN A 127 -5.92 24.66 -8.40
CA ASN A 127 -6.62 25.82 -8.96
C ASN A 127 -8.10 25.55 -9.35
N GLY A 128 -8.83 24.85 -8.48
CA GLY A 128 -10.26 24.56 -8.68
C GLY A 128 -10.56 23.49 -9.74
N ALA A 129 -9.54 22.78 -10.22
CA ALA A 129 -9.67 21.66 -11.13
C ALA A 129 -9.18 20.36 -10.49
N LEU A 130 -9.72 19.24 -10.98
CA LEU A 130 -9.28 17.90 -10.63
C LEU A 130 -8.30 17.40 -11.68
N TYR A 131 -7.15 16.91 -11.24
CA TYR A 131 -6.16 16.27 -12.07
C TYR A 131 -6.18 14.77 -11.76
N ALA A 132 -6.14 13.93 -12.78
CA ALA A 132 -6.14 12.49 -12.58
C ALA A 132 -5.26 11.77 -13.61
N GLU A 133 -4.58 10.72 -13.15
CA GLU A 133 -3.85 9.80 -14.00
C GLU A 133 -4.82 8.88 -14.73
N GLU A 134 -4.64 8.74 -16.04
CA GLU A 134 -5.47 7.87 -16.86
C GLU A 134 -4.76 7.40 -18.13
N ASN A 135 -4.39 6.10 -18.15
CA ASN A 135 -3.76 5.42 -19.29
C ASN A 135 -2.51 6.15 -19.82
N GLY A 136 -1.53 6.41 -18.93
CA GLY A 136 -0.23 7.00 -19.31
C GLY A 136 -0.31 8.49 -19.62
N ARG A 137 -1.35 9.14 -19.10
CA ARG A 137 -1.59 10.58 -19.23
C ARG A 137 -2.00 11.14 -17.88
N ILE A 138 -1.76 12.43 -17.68
CA ILE A 138 -2.41 13.21 -16.64
C ILE A 138 -3.43 14.09 -17.32
N LEU A 139 -4.67 13.99 -16.86
CA LEU A 139 -5.82 14.71 -17.39
C LEU A 139 -6.29 15.77 -16.39
N ARG A 140 -6.81 16.89 -16.88
CA ARG A 140 -7.42 17.97 -16.10
C ARG A 140 -8.91 18.05 -16.38
N TYR A 141 -9.71 17.88 -15.33
CA TYR A 141 -11.15 18.01 -15.31
C TYR A 141 -11.53 19.34 -14.65
N ARG A 142 -12.37 20.13 -15.32
CA ARG A 142 -12.96 21.32 -14.71
C ARG A 142 -14.03 20.88 -13.72
N LEU A 143 -13.97 21.40 -12.49
CA LEU A 143 -15.02 21.18 -11.50
C LEU A 143 -16.08 22.28 -11.64
N GLU A 144 -17.25 21.92 -12.17
CA GLU A 144 -18.38 22.84 -12.23
C GLU A 144 -19.15 22.84 -10.89
N GLU A 145 -19.60 24.01 -10.45
CA GLU A 145 -20.40 24.13 -9.23
C GLU A 145 -21.66 23.26 -9.31
N GLY A 146 -21.86 22.40 -8.30
CA GLY A 146 -22.99 21.48 -8.24
C GLY A 146 -22.92 20.27 -9.19
N ALA A 147 -21.87 20.13 -10.01
CA ALA A 147 -21.68 18.96 -10.86
C ALA A 147 -20.95 17.84 -10.12
N LEU A 148 -21.62 16.68 -10.02
CA LEU A 148 -21.06 15.47 -9.43
C LEU A 148 -21.52 14.26 -10.26
N PRO A 149 -20.69 13.72 -11.17
CA PRO A 149 -19.29 14.04 -11.44
C PRO A 149 -19.12 15.27 -12.38
N PRO A 150 -17.87 15.72 -12.67
CA PRO A 150 -17.59 16.68 -13.72
C PRO A 150 -18.17 16.25 -15.07
N LYS A 151 -18.74 17.19 -15.84
CA LYS A 151 -19.42 16.87 -17.12
C LYS A 151 -18.63 17.24 -18.35
N ALA A 152 -17.81 18.28 -18.29
CA ALA A 152 -16.97 18.67 -19.42
C ALA A 152 -15.91 17.59 -19.71
N PRO A 153 -15.55 17.37 -20.99
CA PRO A 153 -14.44 16.50 -21.32
C PRO A 153 -13.13 17.04 -20.71
N PRO A 154 -12.21 16.16 -20.28
CA PRO A 154 -10.94 16.59 -19.73
C PRO A 154 -9.98 17.13 -20.79
N GLN A 155 -8.99 17.90 -20.35
CA GLN A 155 -7.84 18.32 -21.14
C GLN A 155 -6.62 17.45 -20.81
N VAL A 156 -5.79 17.14 -21.80
CA VAL A 156 -4.53 16.44 -21.57
C VAL A 156 -3.49 17.42 -21.03
N VAL A 157 -2.90 17.13 -19.88
CA VAL A 157 -1.85 17.95 -19.26
C VAL A 157 -0.48 17.40 -19.66
N VAL A 158 -0.29 16.10 -19.45
CA VAL A 158 0.91 15.34 -19.79
C VAL A 158 0.51 14.05 -20.50
N SER A 159 1.27 13.64 -21.50
CA SER A 159 1.07 12.39 -22.24
C SER A 159 2.37 11.61 -22.44
N GLY A 160 2.26 10.32 -22.74
CA GLY A 160 3.40 9.46 -23.01
C GLY A 160 4.13 8.96 -21.76
N LEU A 161 3.46 8.98 -20.59
CA LEU A 161 4.01 8.37 -19.38
C LEU A 161 4.08 6.84 -19.58
N PRO A 162 5.21 6.19 -19.27
CA PRO A 162 5.40 4.81 -19.67
C PRO A 162 4.62 3.82 -18.79
N LEU A 163 3.77 2.99 -19.41
CA LEU A 163 2.88 2.02 -18.74
C LEU A 163 3.44 0.59 -18.62
N THR A 164 4.71 0.41 -18.95
CA THR A 164 5.38 -0.90 -18.99
C THR A 164 6.09 -1.24 -17.68
N GLY A 165 6.69 -2.44 -17.60
CA GLY A 165 7.59 -2.81 -16.51
C GLY A 165 6.90 -3.04 -15.17
N ASP A 166 7.67 -3.32 -14.12
CA ASP A 166 7.17 -3.72 -12.79
C ASP A 166 6.31 -2.66 -12.10
N HIS A 167 6.43 -1.37 -12.41
CA HIS A 167 5.62 -0.31 -11.79
C HIS A 167 5.02 0.64 -12.85
N PRO A 168 3.76 0.43 -13.25
CA PRO A 168 3.14 1.20 -14.33
C PRO A 168 2.25 2.36 -13.85
N MET A 169 2.15 2.60 -12.53
CA MET A 169 1.31 3.66 -11.96
C MET A 169 2.10 4.96 -11.84
N HIS A 170 1.41 6.11 -11.85
CA HIS A 170 2.02 7.43 -11.83
C HIS A 170 1.34 8.36 -10.80
N PRO A 171 1.46 8.06 -9.50
CA PRO A 171 1.02 8.99 -8.48
C PRO A 171 1.80 10.31 -8.59
N PHE A 172 1.12 11.40 -8.26
CA PHE A 172 1.66 12.74 -8.42
C PHE A 172 1.08 13.70 -7.39
N VAL A 173 1.79 14.80 -7.17
CA VAL A 173 1.34 15.95 -6.38
C VAL A 173 1.57 17.24 -7.17
N ILE A 174 0.78 18.26 -6.88
CA ILE A 174 0.93 19.58 -7.47
C ILE A 174 1.19 20.59 -6.34
N ASP A 175 2.25 21.38 -6.46
CA ASP A 175 2.52 22.45 -5.50
C ASP A 175 1.61 23.68 -5.73
N ARG A 176 1.75 24.68 -4.87
CA ARG A 176 0.97 25.92 -4.94
C ARG A 176 1.22 26.76 -6.21
N ASP A 177 2.38 26.60 -6.84
CA ASP A 177 2.79 27.35 -8.03
C ASP A 177 2.42 26.59 -9.33
N GLY A 178 1.96 25.35 -9.21
CA GLY A 178 1.58 24.49 -10.33
C GLY A 178 2.71 23.58 -10.82
N SER A 179 3.79 23.41 -10.06
CA SER A 179 4.74 22.33 -10.34
C SER A 179 4.07 20.99 -10.07
N LEU A 180 3.94 20.17 -11.11
CA LEU A 180 3.42 18.82 -11.02
C LEU A 180 4.60 17.85 -10.90
N PHE A 181 4.69 17.11 -9.79
CA PHE A 181 5.70 16.09 -9.56
C PHE A 181 5.08 14.71 -9.68
N VAL A 182 5.57 13.90 -10.61
CA VAL A 182 5.03 12.57 -10.91
C VAL A 182 6.09 11.50 -10.76
N ASP A 183 5.76 10.40 -10.09
CA ASP A 183 6.61 9.21 -10.05
C ASP A 183 6.54 8.44 -11.36
N LEU A 184 7.69 7.91 -11.79
CA LEU A 184 7.73 6.85 -12.79
C LEU A 184 8.52 5.68 -12.21
N GLY A 185 7.84 4.72 -11.61
CA GLY A 185 8.47 3.57 -10.98
C GLY A 185 9.29 2.69 -11.94
N SER A 186 10.20 1.91 -11.39
CA SER A 186 11.16 1.08 -12.13
C SER A 186 10.48 0.04 -13.03
N ALA A 187 11.13 -0.32 -14.13
CA ALA A 187 10.64 -1.37 -15.02
C ALA A 187 11.03 -2.77 -14.53
N THR A 188 12.04 -2.88 -13.68
CA THR A 188 12.47 -4.14 -13.06
C THR A 188 12.68 -3.99 -11.56
N ASN A 189 12.92 -5.10 -10.87
CA ASN A 189 13.14 -5.12 -9.43
C ASN A 189 14.43 -4.38 -8.99
N ALA A 190 15.53 -4.54 -9.73
CA ALA A 190 16.85 -3.98 -9.39
C ALA A 190 17.73 -3.72 -10.63
N CYS A 191 17.13 -3.36 -11.78
CA CYS A 191 17.83 -3.10 -13.05
C CYS A 191 18.77 -4.24 -13.48
N GLN A 192 18.29 -5.47 -13.30
CA GLN A 192 19.03 -6.70 -13.55
C GLN A 192 19.02 -7.06 -15.04
N ARG A 193 20.08 -7.72 -15.53
CA ARG A 193 20.10 -8.28 -16.89
C ARG A 193 18.92 -9.23 -17.14
N ALA A 194 18.57 -10.01 -16.14
CA ALA A 194 17.37 -10.85 -16.13
C ALA A 194 16.58 -10.55 -14.84
N ASN A 195 15.42 -9.92 -14.98
CA ASN A 195 14.61 -9.47 -13.84
C ASN A 195 14.23 -10.64 -12.93
N ARG A 196 14.49 -10.51 -11.62
CA ARG A 196 14.11 -11.49 -10.57
C ARG A 196 14.68 -12.91 -10.78
N ILE A 197 15.77 -13.02 -11.52
CA ILE A 197 16.50 -14.29 -11.69
C ILE A 197 17.67 -14.34 -10.70
N PRO A 198 17.92 -15.49 -10.03
CA PRO A 198 18.98 -15.59 -9.04
C PRO A 198 20.35 -15.28 -9.63
N LEU A 199 21.17 -14.57 -8.85
CA LEU A 199 22.54 -14.17 -9.22
C LEU A 199 22.63 -13.37 -10.52
N SER A 200 21.53 -12.76 -10.99
CA SER A 200 21.56 -11.92 -12.18
C SER A 200 22.26 -10.59 -11.87
N PRO A 201 23.35 -10.24 -12.57
CA PRO A 201 24.05 -8.98 -12.34
C PRO A 201 23.21 -7.79 -12.82
N GLY A 202 23.48 -6.63 -12.22
CA GLY A 202 22.92 -5.34 -12.64
C GLY A 202 23.43 -4.88 -14.00
N LEU A 203 22.66 -4.02 -14.66
CA LEU A 203 23.11 -3.26 -15.83
C LEU A 203 23.86 -2.01 -15.37
N THR A 204 25.07 -1.80 -15.90
CA THR A 204 25.90 -0.61 -15.66
C THR A 204 26.27 0.04 -16.99
N PRO A 205 25.78 1.26 -17.29
CA PRO A 205 24.80 2.02 -16.51
C PRO A 205 23.42 1.37 -16.51
N CYS A 206 22.61 1.65 -15.48
CA CYS A 206 21.20 1.29 -15.47
C CYS A 206 20.41 2.24 -16.37
N VAL A 207 20.08 1.78 -17.58
CA VAL A 207 19.35 2.57 -18.58
C VAL A 207 17.92 2.93 -18.16
N GLU A 208 17.32 2.19 -17.21
CA GLU A 208 16.00 2.53 -16.69
C GLU A 208 15.96 3.93 -16.08
N LYS A 209 17.04 4.39 -15.43
CA LYS A 209 17.11 5.71 -14.78
C LYS A 209 16.91 6.88 -15.75
N GLU A 210 17.03 6.66 -17.06
CA GLU A 210 16.71 7.67 -18.07
C GLU A 210 15.22 8.03 -18.09
N THR A 211 14.35 7.06 -17.80
CA THR A 211 12.89 7.23 -17.94
C THR A 211 12.07 6.75 -16.74
N ARG A 212 12.71 6.10 -15.76
CA ARG A 212 12.09 5.40 -14.63
C ARG A 212 12.92 5.55 -13.35
N ALA A 213 12.38 5.03 -12.25
CA ALA A 213 12.96 5.04 -10.92
C ALA A 213 13.35 6.45 -10.46
N GLY A 214 12.37 7.35 -10.45
CA GLY A 214 12.56 8.74 -10.08
C GLY A 214 11.29 9.55 -10.17
N THR A 215 11.45 10.86 -10.03
CA THR A 215 10.37 11.84 -10.12
C THR A 215 10.63 12.80 -11.27
N TRP A 216 9.61 13.09 -12.05
CA TRP A 216 9.63 14.08 -13.13
C TRP A 216 8.77 15.29 -12.76
N ARG A 217 9.17 16.48 -13.22
CA ARG A 217 8.46 17.73 -12.94
C ARG A 217 7.90 18.33 -14.22
N PHE A 218 6.58 18.58 -14.23
CA PHE A 218 5.86 19.27 -15.29
C PHE A 218 5.16 20.52 -14.75
N ASP A 219 4.49 21.27 -15.62
CA ASP A 219 3.71 22.45 -15.24
C ASP A 219 2.21 22.17 -15.39
N ALA A 220 1.48 22.09 -14.28
CA ALA A 220 0.04 21.82 -14.23
C ALA A 220 -0.80 22.93 -14.89
N ASN A 221 -0.25 24.13 -15.10
CA ASN A 221 -0.94 25.22 -15.77
C ASN A 221 -0.95 25.05 -17.30
N LYS A 222 -0.05 24.24 -17.84
CA LYS A 222 0.09 23.97 -19.29
C LYS A 222 -0.66 22.69 -19.69
N THR A 223 -1.05 22.62 -20.95
CA THR A 223 -1.62 21.42 -21.56
C THR A 223 -0.66 20.85 -22.59
N ASP A 224 -0.94 19.62 -23.01
CA ASP A 224 -0.30 18.97 -24.16
C ASP A 224 1.23 18.81 -24.03
N GLN A 225 1.72 18.69 -22.80
CA GLN A 225 3.11 18.32 -22.54
C GLN A 225 3.32 16.84 -22.89
N ALA A 226 4.51 16.51 -23.38
CA ALA A 226 4.93 15.14 -23.61
C ALA A 226 5.99 14.75 -22.59
N PHE A 227 5.95 13.50 -22.14
CA PHE A 227 7.00 12.93 -21.32
C PHE A 227 8.36 13.08 -22.01
N SER A 228 9.37 13.49 -21.25
CA SER A 228 10.75 13.62 -21.70
C SER A 228 11.71 13.30 -20.55
N PRO A 229 12.79 12.52 -20.81
CA PRO A 229 13.88 12.32 -19.85
C PRO A 229 14.47 13.62 -19.27
N ALA A 230 14.39 14.73 -20.02
CA ALA A 230 14.93 16.02 -19.60
C ALA A 230 14.17 16.64 -18.41
N GLU A 231 12.93 16.23 -18.16
CA GLU A 231 12.10 16.74 -17.07
C GLU A 231 12.36 16.06 -15.72
N ARG A 232 13.38 15.19 -15.65
CA ARG A 232 13.72 14.45 -14.43
C ARG A 232 14.10 15.44 -13.32
N TYR A 233 13.36 15.38 -12.23
CA TYR A 233 13.58 16.17 -11.02
C TYR A 233 14.55 15.48 -10.07
N ALA A 234 14.37 14.18 -9.84
CA ALA A 234 15.23 13.36 -8.99
C ALA A 234 15.28 11.92 -9.52
N SER A 235 16.29 11.16 -9.09
CA SER A 235 16.52 9.78 -9.54
C SER A 235 16.81 8.82 -8.38
N GLY A 236 16.85 7.53 -8.68
CA GLY A 236 17.21 6.51 -7.69
C GLY A 236 16.12 6.25 -6.66
N ASN A 237 14.88 6.65 -6.95
CA ASN A 237 13.70 6.22 -6.21
C ASN A 237 13.05 5.05 -6.94
N ARG A 238 13.08 3.82 -6.42
CA ARG A 238 12.58 2.63 -7.14
C ARG A 238 11.12 2.76 -7.58
N ASN A 239 10.24 3.13 -6.65
CA ASN A 239 8.81 3.29 -6.88
C ASN A 239 8.23 4.16 -5.75
N GLY A 240 7.99 5.43 -6.03
CA GLY A 240 7.42 6.36 -5.08
C GLY A 240 5.92 6.47 -5.25
N GLU A 241 5.16 5.93 -4.30
CA GLU A 241 3.70 5.92 -4.43
C GLU A 241 3.02 7.05 -3.65
N GLY A 242 3.58 7.47 -2.51
CA GLY A 242 3.06 8.55 -1.68
C GLY A 242 3.82 9.85 -1.90
N PHE A 243 3.10 10.96 -2.10
CA PHE A 243 3.65 12.31 -2.21
C PHE A 243 2.92 13.28 -1.28
N ALA A 244 3.66 14.07 -0.53
CA ALA A 244 3.04 15.15 0.23
C ALA A 244 4.01 16.32 0.44
N PHE A 245 3.46 17.54 0.44
CA PHE A 245 4.20 18.71 0.90
C PHE A 245 3.94 18.93 2.39
N ASP A 246 4.94 19.44 3.12
CA ASP A 246 4.66 20.09 4.39
C ASP A 246 4.28 21.58 4.20
N GLU A 247 4.06 22.29 5.31
CA GLU A 247 3.70 23.71 5.28
C GLU A 247 4.83 24.61 4.75
N GLN A 248 6.09 24.20 4.96
CA GLN A 248 7.27 24.90 4.47
C GLN A 248 7.51 24.67 2.98
N GLY A 249 6.75 23.78 2.33
CA GLY A 249 6.88 23.45 0.92
C GLY A 249 7.96 22.40 0.63
N ARG A 250 8.45 21.69 1.65
CA ARG A 250 9.31 20.52 1.47
C ARG A 250 8.47 19.38 0.91
N LEU A 251 8.99 18.71 -0.11
CA LEU A 251 8.34 17.58 -0.75
C LEU A 251 8.82 16.27 -0.13
N PHE A 252 7.91 15.46 0.39
CA PHE A 252 8.19 14.12 0.88
C PHE A 252 7.65 13.08 -0.09
N VAL A 253 8.39 11.99 -0.24
CA VAL A 253 8.03 10.89 -1.14
C VAL A 253 8.31 9.56 -0.44
N THR A 254 7.41 8.58 -0.56
CA THR A 254 7.69 7.21 -0.08
C THR A 254 8.55 6.46 -1.09
N GLN A 255 9.22 5.40 -0.68
CA GLN A 255 9.90 4.49 -1.60
C GLN A 255 9.60 3.05 -1.20
N HIS A 256 9.20 2.25 -2.19
CA HIS A 256 9.18 0.79 -2.08
C HIS A 256 10.60 0.25 -2.28
N GLY A 257 11.14 -0.45 -1.29
CA GLY A 257 12.41 -1.16 -1.36
C GLY A 257 12.42 -2.26 -2.44
N ARG A 258 13.62 -2.77 -2.79
CA ARG A 258 13.73 -3.90 -3.72
C ARG A 258 13.38 -5.23 -3.03
N ASP A 259 12.90 -6.21 -3.79
CA ASP A 259 12.35 -7.45 -3.21
C ASP A 259 13.43 -8.50 -2.85
N GLN A 260 13.14 -9.80 -2.91
CA GLN A 260 13.98 -10.98 -3.12
C GLN A 260 15.51 -10.91 -2.85
N LEU A 261 15.98 -10.44 -1.70
CA LEU A 261 17.41 -10.47 -1.36
C LEU A 261 17.89 -11.90 -1.15
N PHE A 262 17.23 -12.66 -0.27
CA PHE A 262 17.59 -14.06 0.00
C PHE A 262 17.38 -14.95 -1.22
N GLN A 263 16.26 -14.80 -1.91
CA GLN A 263 15.89 -15.66 -3.03
C GLN A 263 16.87 -15.49 -4.21
N ASN A 264 17.38 -14.27 -4.45
CA ASN A 264 18.33 -14.03 -5.52
C ASN A 264 19.80 -14.20 -5.10
N TRP A 265 20.10 -14.01 -3.81
CA TRP A 265 21.46 -13.97 -3.26
C TRP A 265 21.55 -14.77 -1.95
N PRO A 266 21.22 -16.09 -1.95
CA PRO A 266 21.13 -16.90 -0.73
C PRO A 266 22.48 -17.11 -0.02
N GLY A 267 23.59 -16.84 -0.70
CA GLY A 267 24.93 -16.85 -0.09
C GLY A 267 25.30 -15.57 0.67
N LEU A 268 24.51 -14.50 0.53
CA LEU A 268 24.77 -13.18 1.16
C LEU A 268 23.72 -12.78 2.20
N TYR A 269 22.50 -13.29 2.09
CA TYR A 269 21.40 -12.94 2.98
C TYR A 269 20.75 -14.17 3.58
N THR A 270 20.16 -13.98 4.74
CA THR A 270 19.26 -14.94 5.38
C THR A 270 17.79 -14.63 5.04
N PRO A 271 16.86 -15.58 5.23
CA PRO A 271 15.43 -15.30 5.09
C PRO A 271 14.95 -14.17 6.00
N GLN A 272 15.48 -14.08 7.23
CA GLN A 272 15.16 -13.04 8.19
C GLN A 272 15.60 -11.66 7.70
N GLN A 273 16.85 -11.54 7.23
CA GLN A 273 17.32 -10.31 6.62
C GLN A 273 16.46 -9.93 5.42
N SER A 274 16.14 -10.88 4.53
CA SER A 274 15.34 -10.58 3.35
C SER A 274 13.89 -10.21 3.64
N ALA A 275 13.35 -10.54 4.81
CA ALA A 275 11.99 -10.13 5.20
C ALA A 275 11.95 -8.73 5.83
N GLU A 276 13.09 -8.20 6.27
CA GLU A 276 13.19 -6.91 6.94
C GLU A 276 13.97 -5.88 6.11
N LEU A 277 14.83 -6.34 5.19
CA LEU A 277 15.64 -5.55 4.28
C LEU A 277 15.19 -5.75 2.83
N PRO A 278 15.43 -4.75 1.97
CA PRO A 278 15.76 -3.36 2.30
C PRO A 278 14.64 -2.64 3.05
N ALA A 279 14.95 -1.49 3.64
CA ALA A 279 13.94 -0.64 4.24
C ALA A 279 12.88 -0.20 3.21
N GLU A 280 11.65 -0.01 3.69
CA GLU A 280 10.76 0.98 3.07
C GLU A 280 11.14 2.36 3.58
N GLU A 281 10.98 3.40 2.78
CA GLU A 281 11.62 4.69 3.06
C GLU A 281 10.64 5.87 2.93
N LEU A 282 10.87 6.91 3.75
CA LEU A 282 10.35 8.26 3.58
C LEU A 282 11.52 9.16 3.19
N LEU A 283 11.46 9.72 1.99
CA LEU A 283 12.47 10.58 1.40
C LEU A 283 12.04 12.05 1.52
N LEU A 284 13.01 12.94 1.75
CA LEU A 284 12.85 14.37 1.54
C LEU A 284 13.37 14.68 0.13
N LEU A 285 12.46 14.97 -0.80
CA LEU A 285 12.77 15.06 -2.22
C LEU A 285 13.45 16.38 -2.59
N GLU A 286 14.70 16.30 -3.01
CA GLU A 286 15.49 17.42 -3.51
C GLU A 286 15.79 17.33 -5.02
N LYS A 287 15.83 18.49 -5.68
CA LYS A 287 16.17 18.58 -7.10
C LYS A 287 17.58 18.05 -7.36
N GLY A 288 17.70 17.10 -8.28
CA GLY A 288 18.96 16.52 -8.72
C GLY A 288 19.51 15.42 -7.80
N ALA A 289 18.82 15.10 -6.70
CA ALA A 289 19.23 14.03 -5.80
C ALA A 289 19.16 12.65 -6.48
N ASP A 290 20.03 11.75 -6.01
CA ASP A 290 20.02 10.32 -6.32
C ASP A 290 19.88 9.54 -5.02
N TYR A 291 18.73 8.88 -4.83
CA TYR A 291 18.42 8.08 -3.63
C TYR A 291 19.01 6.67 -3.66
N GLY A 292 19.78 6.36 -4.70
CA GLY A 292 20.70 5.23 -4.70
C GLY A 292 20.20 4.01 -5.46
N TRP A 293 18.89 3.82 -5.69
CA TRP A 293 18.45 2.71 -6.54
C TRP A 293 19.01 2.86 -7.98
N PRO A 294 19.39 1.76 -8.65
CA PRO A 294 19.41 0.36 -8.18
C PRO A 294 20.72 -0.03 -7.49
N GLU A 295 21.76 0.81 -7.54
CA GLU A 295 23.09 0.44 -7.07
C GLU A 295 23.17 0.31 -5.55
N CYS A 296 22.28 0.97 -4.82
CA CYS A 296 22.25 1.04 -3.37
C CYS A 296 20.86 0.71 -2.82
N TYR A 297 20.83 0.22 -1.59
CA TYR A 297 19.61 0.13 -0.80
C TYR A 297 19.89 0.57 0.64
N PHE A 298 18.86 1.03 1.35
CA PHE A 298 19.02 1.44 2.74
C PHE A 298 18.88 0.24 3.67
N ASP A 299 19.91 0.01 4.50
CA ASP A 299 19.87 -0.91 5.61
C ASP A 299 19.60 -0.11 6.89
N GLN A 300 18.34 -0.14 7.33
CA GLN A 300 17.89 0.56 8.53
C GLN A 300 18.46 0.00 9.82
N GLN A 301 18.93 -1.25 9.83
CA GLN A 301 19.59 -1.83 11.01
C GLN A 301 21.00 -1.24 11.17
N GLN A 302 21.64 -0.90 10.05
CA GLN A 302 22.95 -0.23 10.03
C GLN A 302 22.85 1.31 9.94
N GLY A 303 21.68 1.85 9.60
CA GLY A 303 21.44 3.28 9.44
C GLY A 303 22.17 3.92 8.25
N LYS A 304 22.42 3.15 7.18
CA LYS A 304 23.18 3.64 6.01
C LYS A 304 22.77 2.95 4.71
N LEU A 305 23.05 3.62 3.59
CA LEU A 305 22.98 3.01 2.26
C LEU A 305 24.18 2.07 2.05
N VAL A 306 23.92 0.90 1.48
CA VAL A 306 24.91 -0.13 1.18
C VAL A 306 24.78 -0.59 -0.27
N LEU A 307 25.87 -1.10 -0.84
CA LEU A 307 25.91 -1.52 -2.23
C LEU A 307 25.03 -2.76 -2.43
N ALA A 308 24.17 -2.71 -3.45
CA ALA A 308 23.34 -3.84 -3.83
C ALA A 308 24.19 -4.98 -4.42
N PRO A 309 23.82 -6.25 -4.19
CA PRO A 309 24.58 -7.41 -4.67
C PRO A 309 24.76 -7.45 -6.19
N GLU A 310 23.73 -6.99 -6.93
CA GLU A 310 23.72 -6.84 -8.38
C GLU A 310 24.92 -6.03 -8.91
N TYR A 311 25.47 -5.15 -8.05
CA TYR A 311 26.54 -4.20 -8.35
C TYR A 311 27.81 -4.48 -7.54
N GLY A 312 27.95 -5.70 -6.99
CA GLY A 312 29.15 -6.14 -6.27
C GLY A 312 29.16 -5.81 -4.78
N GLY A 313 27.97 -5.65 -4.18
CA GLY A 313 27.78 -5.63 -2.73
C GLY A 313 27.93 -7.02 -2.09
N ASP A 314 28.22 -7.05 -0.80
CA ASP A 314 28.67 -8.23 -0.04
C ASP A 314 27.81 -8.48 1.21
N GLY A 315 26.49 -8.28 1.10
CA GLY A 315 25.56 -8.51 2.21
C GLY A 315 25.49 -7.35 3.21
N GLY A 316 25.75 -6.11 2.75
CA GLY A 316 25.60 -4.89 3.56
C GLY A 316 26.89 -4.37 4.21
N ASN A 317 28.05 -4.97 3.95
CA ASN A 317 29.32 -4.49 4.51
C ASN A 317 29.93 -3.37 3.65
N LYS A 318 29.86 -3.52 2.33
CA LYS A 318 30.41 -2.61 1.34
C LYS A 318 29.45 -1.46 1.05
N VAL A 319 29.93 -0.24 1.26
CA VAL A 319 29.20 1.00 0.96
C VAL A 319 29.54 1.52 -0.44
N GLY A 320 30.83 1.63 -0.78
CA GLY A 320 31.26 2.17 -2.08
C GLY A 320 30.67 3.55 -2.37
N ASP A 321 30.21 3.77 -3.61
CA ASP A 321 29.61 5.04 -4.04
C ASP A 321 28.27 5.34 -3.36
N CYS A 322 27.69 4.41 -2.59
CA CYS A 322 26.47 4.64 -1.83
C CYS A 322 26.63 5.70 -0.73
N ALA A 323 27.86 5.98 -0.30
CA ALA A 323 28.15 7.05 0.65
C ALA A 323 27.85 8.45 0.08
N ASN A 324 27.79 8.60 -1.25
CA ASN A 324 27.53 9.87 -1.94
C ASN A 324 26.06 10.01 -2.38
N ARG A 325 25.18 9.10 -1.93
CA ARG A 325 23.76 9.09 -2.27
C ARG A 325 22.95 9.71 -1.14
N THR A 326 21.76 10.21 -1.45
CA THR A 326 20.90 10.86 -0.47
C THR A 326 20.16 9.78 0.34
N PRO A 327 20.34 9.71 1.68
CA PRO A 327 19.62 8.76 2.51
C PRO A 327 18.17 9.20 2.77
N PRO A 328 17.31 8.28 3.24
CA PRO A 328 15.96 8.63 3.69
C PRO A 328 15.98 9.48 4.95
N VAL A 329 14.88 10.21 5.19
CA VAL A 329 14.66 10.90 6.47
C VAL A 329 14.03 9.97 7.51
N ALA A 330 13.27 8.96 7.09
CA ALA A 330 12.75 7.89 7.96
C ALA A 330 12.74 6.54 7.22
N ALA A 331 12.86 5.45 7.96
CA ALA A 331 12.90 4.09 7.41
C ALA A 331 11.99 3.16 8.21
N PHE A 332 11.41 2.18 7.50
CA PHE A 332 10.46 1.21 8.03
C PHE A 332 10.87 -0.21 7.64
N PRO A 333 10.34 -1.25 8.31
CA PRO A 333 10.58 -2.63 7.91
C PRO A 333 10.26 -2.88 6.44
N GLY A 334 11.09 -3.69 5.80
CA GLY A 334 10.96 -3.98 4.38
C GLY A 334 9.64 -4.63 3.98
N HIS A 335 9.28 -4.41 2.73
CA HIS A 335 8.14 -5.01 2.03
C HIS A 335 6.76 -4.60 2.55
N TRP A 336 6.65 -3.64 3.48
CA TRP A 336 5.35 -3.15 3.96
C TRP A 336 4.56 -2.37 2.89
N ALA A 337 5.21 -1.96 1.79
CA ALA A 337 4.62 -1.34 0.60
C ALA A 337 3.88 -0.01 0.89
N PRO A 338 4.61 1.12 1.09
CA PRO A 338 4.02 2.42 1.39
C PRO A 338 3.34 3.04 0.15
N ASN A 339 2.03 2.83 0.01
CA ASN A 339 1.27 3.20 -1.19
C ASN A 339 0.76 4.66 -1.19
N ASP A 340 0.69 5.32 -0.05
CA ASP A 340 0.33 6.73 -0.01
C ASP A 340 0.88 7.43 1.24
N LEU A 341 0.96 8.75 1.16
CA LEU A 341 1.54 9.64 2.16
C LEU A 341 0.68 10.89 2.30
N LEU A 342 0.38 11.25 3.55
CA LEU A 342 -0.32 12.48 3.88
C LEU A 342 0.37 13.20 5.03
N ILE A 343 0.81 14.44 4.81
CA ILE A 343 1.19 15.33 5.92
C ILE A 343 -0.06 15.99 6.47
N TYR A 344 -0.38 15.72 7.74
CA TYR A 344 -1.60 16.22 8.36
C TYR A 344 -1.49 17.71 8.70
N ARG A 345 -2.39 18.53 8.16
CA ARG A 345 -2.41 19.99 8.36
C ARG A 345 -3.61 20.47 9.17
N GLY A 346 -4.58 19.60 9.35
CA GLY A 346 -5.79 19.86 10.10
C GLY A 346 -5.53 20.16 11.57
N THR A 347 -6.53 20.75 12.22
CA THR A 347 -6.48 21.05 13.65
C THR A 347 -7.43 20.20 14.48
N ALA A 348 -8.20 19.33 13.82
CA ALA A 348 -9.20 18.46 14.46
C ALA A 348 -8.56 17.32 15.27
N PHE A 349 -7.41 16.80 14.83
CA PHE A 349 -6.64 15.82 15.60
C PHE A 349 -5.77 16.54 16.67
N PRO A 350 -5.37 15.84 17.74
CA PRO A 350 -4.48 16.40 18.77
C PRO A 350 -3.20 16.99 18.19
N ASP A 351 -2.64 17.99 18.88
CA ASP A 351 -1.47 18.76 18.42
C ASP A 351 -0.28 17.89 17.98
N GLY A 352 -0.06 16.75 18.64
CA GLY A 352 1.02 15.81 18.30
C GLY A 352 0.92 15.18 16.91
N TYR A 353 -0.25 15.24 16.26
CA TYR A 353 -0.44 14.75 14.89
C TYR A 353 -0.13 15.81 13.82
N ARG A 354 -0.10 17.10 14.19
CA ARG A 354 0.04 18.21 13.24
C ARG A 354 1.43 18.24 12.63
N GLY A 355 1.51 18.36 11.32
CA GLY A 355 2.76 18.36 10.56
C GLY A 355 3.46 17.00 10.46
N GLY A 356 2.91 15.94 11.07
CA GLY A 356 3.42 14.58 10.94
C GLY A 356 2.86 13.86 9.71
N ALA A 357 3.50 12.74 9.37
CA ALA A 357 3.18 11.95 8.18
C ALA A 357 2.32 10.73 8.53
N PHE A 358 1.15 10.61 7.91
CA PHE A 358 0.44 9.35 7.79
C PHE A 358 0.92 8.60 6.55
N ILE A 359 1.21 7.31 6.68
CA ILE A 359 1.68 6.46 5.58
C ILE A 359 0.84 5.19 5.53
N ALA A 360 0.25 4.90 4.37
CA ALA A 360 -0.54 3.70 4.16
C ALA A 360 0.34 2.55 3.66
N PHE A 361 0.51 1.53 4.50
CA PHE A 361 1.26 0.32 4.18
C PHE A 361 0.34 -0.80 3.69
N HIS A 362 0.36 -1.02 2.38
CA HIS A 362 -0.51 -1.95 1.65
C HIS A 362 -0.35 -3.41 2.07
N GLY A 363 0.79 -3.73 2.68
CA GLY A 363 1.08 -5.05 3.21
C GLY A 363 1.90 -5.90 2.26
N SER A 364 2.73 -6.73 2.86
CA SER A 364 3.80 -7.42 2.15
C SER A 364 3.34 -8.61 1.33
N TRP A 365 4.08 -8.85 0.26
CA TRP A 365 4.09 -10.13 -0.44
C TRP A 365 5.45 -10.83 -0.30
N ASN A 366 6.55 -10.09 -0.30
CA ASN A 366 7.91 -10.62 -0.35
C ASN A 366 8.54 -10.84 1.04
N ARG A 367 7.87 -11.55 1.95
CA ARG A 367 8.44 -11.88 3.27
C ARG A 367 8.58 -13.37 3.55
N ALA A 368 8.16 -14.21 2.61
CA ALA A 368 8.29 -15.66 2.74
C ALA A 368 9.76 -16.06 3.00
N PRO A 369 10.00 -16.97 3.96
CA PRO A 369 9.04 -17.80 4.68
C PRO A 369 8.39 -17.16 5.91
N LEU A 370 8.78 -15.95 6.28
CA LEU A 370 8.25 -15.25 7.45
C LEU A 370 6.80 -14.78 7.16
N PRO A 371 5.94 -14.70 8.21
CA PRO A 371 4.55 -14.25 8.06
C PRO A 371 4.52 -12.85 7.46
N GLN A 372 3.57 -12.52 6.58
CA GLN A 372 3.45 -11.18 6.00
C GLN A 372 3.13 -10.11 7.08
N GLN A 373 3.55 -8.87 6.85
CA GLN A 373 3.35 -7.72 7.76
C GLN A 373 3.01 -6.46 6.95
N GLY A 374 2.91 -5.31 7.62
CA GLY A 374 2.22 -4.13 7.12
C GLY A 374 0.71 -4.30 7.29
N TYR A 375 -0.05 -3.94 6.25
CA TYR A 375 -1.52 -3.90 6.27
C TYR A 375 -2.04 -2.92 7.33
N ASN A 376 -1.42 -1.76 7.43
CA ASN A 376 -1.70 -0.77 8.45
C ASN A 376 -1.45 0.65 7.93
N VAL A 377 -1.90 1.64 8.69
CA VAL A 377 -1.52 3.04 8.49
C VAL A 377 -0.68 3.45 9.68
N VAL A 378 0.52 3.96 9.45
CA VAL A 378 1.37 4.51 10.51
C VAL A 378 1.25 6.01 10.58
N PHE A 379 1.62 6.57 11.73
CA PHE A 379 1.90 7.98 11.91
C PHE A 379 3.36 8.16 12.32
N GLN A 380 4.13 8.91 11.51
CA GLN A 380 5.51 9.31 11.78
C GLN A 380 5.53 10.79 12.18
N PRO A 381 5.81 11.14 13.44
CA PRO A 381 5.94 12.54 13.84
C PRO A 381 7.15 13.17 13.15
N LEU A 382 6.97 14.38 12.61
CA LEU A 382 8.02 15.14 11.93
C LEU A 382 8.19 16.51 12.60
N ALA A 383 9.42 17.00 12.63
CA ALA A 383 9.75 18.38 12.95
C ALA A 383 10.92 18.81 12.07
N ASP A 384 10.79 19.97 11.44
CA ASP A 384 11.81 20.51 10.53
C ASP A 384 12.29 19.49 9.48
N GLY A 385 11.32 18.75 8.91
CA GLY A 385 11.54 17.82 7.82
C GLY A 385 12.28 16.54 8.17
N LYS A 386 12.40 16.25 9.47
CA LYS A 386 13.00 15.04 10.02
C LYS A 386 12.07 14.39 11.05
N PRO A 387 12.19 13.08 11.29
CA PRO A 387 11.53 12.42 12.42
C PRO A 387 11.82 13.13 13.74
N SER A 388 10.76 13.46 14.48
CA SER A 388 10.86 14.00 15.85
C SER A 388 10.63 12.93 16.93
N GLY A 389 10.34 11.70 16.53
CA GLY A 389 10.14 10.53 17.39
C GLY A 389 9.95 9.26 16.58
N ALA A 390 9.70 8.14 17.27
CA ALA A 390 9.33 6.88 16.62
C ALA A 390 7.93 6.99 15.99
N TYR A 391 7.72 6.30 14.87
CA TYR A 391 6.38 6.12 14.34
C TYR A 391 5.51 5.28 15.28
N VAL A 392 4.19 5.41 15.15
CA VAL A 392 3.20 4.53 15.77
C VAL A 392 2.30 3.92 14.70
N VAL A 393 1.78 2.72 14.94
CA VAL A 393 0.71 2.19 14.08
C VAL A 393 -0.57 2.94 14.42
N PHE A 394 -1.03 3.80 13.52
CA PHE A 394 -2.21 4.62 13.74
C PHE A 394 -3.51 3.82 13.58
N ALA A 395 -3.58 2.98 12.54
CA ALA A 395 -4.70 2.10 12.25
C ALA A 395 -4.20 0.72 11.81
N ASP A 396 -4.79 -0.35 12.33
CA ASP A 396 -4.50 -1.76 12.00
C ASP A 396 -5.82 -2.53 11.83
N GLY A 397 -5.75 -3.81 11.47
CA GLY A 397 -6.92 -4.69 11.33
C GLY A 397 -7.39 -4.87 9.89
N PHE A 398 -6.81 -4.15 8.93
CA PHE A 398 -7.19 -4.22 7.51
C PHE A 398 -7.16 -5.65 6.96
N ALA A 399 -6.09 -6.41 7.23
CA ALA A 399 -5.98 -7.78 6.71
C ALA A 399 -6.99 -8.77 7.33
N GLY A 400 -7.63 -8.44 8.45
CA GLY A 400 -8.45 -9.37 9.21
C GLY A 400 -7.63 -10.51 9.83
N ALA A 401 -8.18 -11.72 9.83
CA ALA A 401 -7.58 -12.88 10.47
C ALA A 401 -6.33 -13.42 9.76
N THR A 402 -6.17 -13.13 8.46
CA THR A 402 -5.12 -13.72 7.62
C THR A 402 -4.36 -12.64 6.89
N LYS A 403 -3.07 -12.48 7.22
CA LYS A 403 -2.14 -11.60 6.49
C LYS A 403 -1.53 -12.36 5.31
N GLU A 404 -2.29 -12.46 4.22
CA GLU A 404 -1.84 -12.96 2.91
C GLU A 404 -2.41 -12.06 1.81
N PRO A 405 -1.63 -11.65 0.79
CA PRO A 405 -2.09 -10.70 -0.24
C PRO A 405 -3.42 -11.05 -0.90
N GLU A 406 -3.67 -12.33 -1.18
CA GLU A 406 -4.89 -12.81 -1.87
C GLU A 406 -6.07 -13.07 -0.92
N LYS A 407 -5.85 -13.07 0.41
CA LYS A 407 -6.87 -13.40 1.42
C LYS A 407 -7.13 -12.29 2.43
N ALA A 408 -6.29 -11.25 2.44
CA ALA A 408 -6.47 -10.10 3.31
C ALA A 408 -7.85 -9.48 3.06
N ALA A 409 -8.59 -9.19 4.13
CA ALA A 409 -9.91 -8.59 4.02
C ALA A 409 -9.84 -7.22 3.33
N PHE A 410 -8.84 -6.41 3.67
CA PHE A 410 -8.57 -5.10 3.08
C PHE A 410 -7.06 -4.83 3.07
N ARG A 411 -6.63 -3.92 2.20
CA ARG A 411 -5.22 -3.48 2.07
C ARG A 411 -5.17 -1.97 1.87
N PRO A 412 -4.64 -1.18 2.84
CA PRO A 412 -4.74 0.26 2.77
C PRO A 412 -3.92 0.82 1.61
N THR A 413 -4.51 1.75 0.87
CA THR A 413 -3.93 2.39 -0.31
C THR A 413 -3.90 3.91 -0.16
N GLY A 414 -4.98 4.59 -0.50
CA GLY A 414 -5.07 6.05 -0.53
C GLY A 414 -5.39 6.68 0.81
N LEU A 415 -4.86 7.88 1.03
CA LEU A 415 -5.10 8.76 2.16
C LEU A 415 -5.62 10.11 1.68
N ALA A 416 -6.56 10.71 2.39
CA ALA A 416 -6.97 12.09 2.13
C ALA A 416 -7.42 12.81 3.41
N GLU A 417 -7.22 14.12 3.46
CA GLU A 417 -7.70 14.98 4.54
C GLU A 417 -8.95 15.74 4.08
N GLY A 418 -10.03 15.67 4.86
CA GLY A 418 -11.23 16.46 4.63
C GLY A 418 -11.09 17.91 5.14
N PRO A 419 -11.89 18.86 4.62
CA PRO A 419 -11.94 20.23 5.14
C PRO A 419 -12.28 20.35 6.64
N ASP A 420 -12.89 19.33 7.21
CA ASP A 420 -13.22 19.20 8.63
C ASP A 420 -12.08 18.57 9.46
N GLY A 421 -10.93 18.28 8.84
CA GLY A 421 -9.77 17.64 9.46
C GLY A 421 -9.92 16.13 9.67
N ALA A 422 -10.95 15.49 9.10
CA ALA A 422 -11.08 14.03 9.12
C ALA A 422 -10.05 13.39 8.18
N LEU A 423 -9.55 12.21 8.56
CA LEU A 423 -8.68 11.39 7.71
C LEU A 423 -9.53 10.34 6.99
N TYR A 424 -9.36 10.23 5.68
CA TYR A 424 -9.93 9.16 4.87
C TYR A 424 -8.85 8.14 4.53
N ILE A 425 -9.19 6.86 4.59
CA ILE A 425 -8.32 5.74 4.19
C ILE A 425 -9.09 4.89 3.19
N ALA A 426 -8.49 4.52 2.06
CA ALA A 426 -9.05 3.57 1.11
C ALA A 426 -8.37 2.21 1.17
N ASP A 427 -9.04 1.17 0.67
CA ASP A 427 -8.41 -0.07 0.25
C ASP A 427 -8.70 -0.39 -1.23
N ASP A 428 -7.86 -1.24 -1.84
CA ASP A 428 -8.05 -1.71 -3.21
C ASP A 428 -8.48 -3.17 -3.36
N VAL A 429 -8.86 -3.85 -2.27
CA VAL A 429 -9.43 -5.21 -2.34
C VAL A 429 -10.92 -5.12 -2.64
N HIS A 430 -11.65 -4.32 -1.87
CA HIS A 430 -13.10 -4.13 -1.98
C HIS A 430 -13.48 -2.68 -2.29
N GLY A 431 -12.57 -1.72 -2.08
CA GLY A 431 -12.85 -0.32 -2.32
C GLY A 431 -13.62 0.32 -1.18
N ARG A 432 -13.40 -0.15 0.04
CA ARG A 432 -13.89 0.50 1.25
C ARG A 432 -13.10 1.76 1.49
N ILE A 433 -13.83 2.81 1.87
CA ILE A 433 -13.26 4.06 2.35
C ILE A 433 -13.73 4.24 3.79
N TRP A 434 -12.79 4.36 4.72
CA TRP A 434 -13.05 4.73 6.10
C TRP A 434 -12.90 6.23 6.25
N ARG A 435 -13.77 6.87 7.02
CA ARG A 435 -13.62 8.24 7.50
C ARG A 435 -13.32 8.20 8.99
N ILE A 436 -12.18 8.73 9.40
CA ILE A 436 -11.67 8.73 10.77
C ILE A 436 -11.76 10.13 11.36
N VAL A 437 -12.32 10.22 12.55
CA VAL A 437 -12.41 11.45 13.34
C VAL A 437 -11.86 11.25 14.74
N HIS A 438 -11.38 12.33 15.33
CA HIS A 438 -11.04 12.39 16.74
C HIS A 438 -12.31 12.68 17.56
N VAL A 439 -12.58 11.87 18.58
CA VAL A 439 -13.75 12.01 19.49
C VAL A 439 -13.36 12.32 20.93
N GLY A 440 -12.07 12.53 21.20
CA GLY A 440 -11.53 12.80 22.54
C GLY A 440 -11.37 11.53 23.40
N GLY A 441 -10.59 11.64 24.48
CA GLY A 441 -10.34 10.54 25.40
C GLY A 441 -9.15 10.80 26.34
N ALA A 442 -8.86 9.87 27.25
CA ALA A 442 -7.86 10.02 28.33
C ALA A 442 -6.39 10.13 27.87
N ALA A 443 -6.11 10.12 26.56
CA ALA A 443 -4.76 10.25 26.03
C ALA A 443 -4.77 11.06 24.72
N ASP A 444 -4.68 12.39 24.82
CA ASP A 444 -4.38 13.30 23.69
C ASP A 444 -2.92 13.16 23.19
N ARG A 445 -2.29 12.00 23.43
CA ARG A 445 -0.90 11.71 23.07
C ARG A 445 -0.88 10.74 21.90
N VAL A 446 0.05 10.95 20.98
CA VAL A 446 0.34 10.02 19.89
C VAL A 446 0.70 8.66 20.50
N ALA A 447 -0.10 7.65 20.19
CA ALA A 447 0.06 6.29 20.70
C ALA A 447 -0.38 5.29 19.63
N SER A 448 0.20 4.09 19.68
CA SER A 448 -0.17 3.02 18.74
C SER A 448 -1.60 2.53 19.00
N ALA A 449 -2.31 2.16 17.93
CA ALA A 449 -3.52 1.38 17.99
C ALA A 449 -3.27 0.11 18.83
N PRO A 450 -4.26 -0.31 19.65
CA PRO A 450 -4.13 -1.56 20.39
C PRO A 450 -4.00 -2.72 19.40
N PRO A 451 -3.30 -3.80 19.76
CA PRO A 451 -3.22 -4.98 18.93
C PRO A 451 -4.62 -5.46 18.57
N VAL A 452 -4.85 -5.74 17.29
CA VAL A 452 -6.09 -6.37 16.85
C VAL A 452 -6.20 -7.68 17.63
N ARG A 453 -7.27 -7.83 18.43
CA ARG A 453 -7.52 -9.10 19.12
C ARG A 453 -7.73 -10.15 18.03
N ALA A 454 -6.70 -10.94 17.74
CA ALA A 454 -6.92 -12.26 17.17
C ALA A 454 -7.96 -12.94 18.06
N ALA A 455 -9.01 -13.54 17.48
CA ALA A 455 -9.92 -14.37 18.25
C ALA A 455 -9.04 -15.35 19.04
N SER A 456 -9.01 -15.18 20.36
CA SER A 456 -8.16 -15.99 21.22
C SER A 456 -8.62 -17.44 21.05
N THR A 457 -7.82 -18.25 20.39
CA THR A 457 -7.85 -19.67 20.70
C THR A 457 -7.33 -19.75 22.13
N SER A 458 -8.23 -20.05 23.07
CA SER A 458 -7.96 -20.03 24.50
C SER A 458 -6.71 -20.86 24.82
N SER A 459 -5.63 -20.21 25.25
CA SER A 459 -4.34 -20.86 25.59
C SER A 459 -4.29 -21.40 27.02
N SER A 460 -5.42 -21.78 27.62
CA SER A 460 -5.48 -22.15 29.05
C SER A 460 -6.01 -23.56 29.33
N ALA A 461 -5.67 -24.53 28.47
CA ALA A 461 -5.70 -25.94 28.86
C ALA A 461 -4.29 -26.51 28.70
N GLN A 462 -3.57 -26.72 29.81
CA GLN A 462 -2.46 -27.66 29.77
C GLN A 462 -3.04 -29.07 29.53
N PRO A 463 -2.48 -29.88 28.61
CA PRO A 463 -2.93 -31.26 28.47
C PRO A 463 -2.51 -32.06 29.71
N PRO A 464 -3.33 -33.02 30.17
CA PRO A 464 -2.90 -33.97 31.19
C PRO A 464 -1.73 -34.80 30.64
N GLU A 465 -0.75 -35.10 31.49
CA GLU A 465 0.40 -35.94 31.13
C GLU A 465 -0.06 -37.28 30.51
N GLY A 466 0.46 -37.61 29.32
CA GLY A 466 0.40 -38.96 28.76
C GLY A 466 -0.52 -39.21 27.55
N VAL A 467 -0.97 -38.17 26.83
CA VAL A 467 -1.74 -38.34 25.58
C VAL A 467 -1.09 -37.55 24.43
N ASP A 468 -0.98 -38.18 23.26
CA ASP A 468 -0.41 -37.60 22.03
C ASP A 468 -1.03 -36.21 21.73
N PRO A 469 -0.21 -35.16 21.48
CA PRO A 469 -0.71 -33.81 21.22
C PRO A 469 -1.66 -33.68 20.00
N GLU A 470 -1.81 -34.72 19.17
CA GLU A 470 -2.51 -34.64 17.89
C GLU A 470 -3.91 -35.29 17.84
N ALA A 471 -4.43 -35.84 18.93
CA ALA A 471 -5.77 -36.45 18.94
C ALA A 471 -6.91 -35.40 18.98
N GLY A 472 -7.12 -34.63 17.90
CA GLY A 472 -8.26 -33.71 17.86
C GLY A 472 -8.46 -32.82 16.64
N ARG A 473 -7.51 -32.69 15.72
CA ARG A 473 -7.76 -32.08 14.40
C ARG A 473 -7.72 -33.17 13.34
N ALA A 474 -8.88 -33.75 13.03
CA ALA A 474 -9.01 -34.49 11.79
C ALA A 474 -9.19 -33.45 10.66
N PRO A 475 -8.17 -33.17 9.81
CA PRO A 475 -8.45 -32.56 8.52
C PRO A 475 -9.43 -33.45 7.74
N PRO A 476 -10.17 -32.92 6.74
CA PRO A 476 -10.89 -33.78 5.81
C PRO A 476 -9.95 -34.88 5.33
N SER A 477 -10.41 -36.13 5.26
CA SER A 477 -9.55 -37.29 4.96
C SER A 477 -8.87 -37.09 3.60
N LEU A 478 -7.65 -36.56 3.63
CA LEU A 478 -6.88 -36.29 2.43
C LEU A 478 -6.54 -37.61 1.73
N PRO A 479 -6.60 -37.67 0.39
CA PRO A 479 -6.29 -38.90 -0.33
C PRO A 479 -4.81 -39.28 -0.12
N VAL A 480 -4.56 -40.58 0.09
CA VAL A 480 -3.21 -41.10 0.31
C VAL A 480 -2.57 -41.52 -1.02
N PRO A 481 -1.40 -40.96 -1.40
CA PRO A 481 -0.73 -41.39 -2.62
C PRO A 481 -0.14 -42.81 -2.48
N PRO A 482 -0.02 -43.56 -3.59
CA PRO A 482 0.69 -44.84 -3.59
C PRO A 482 2.12 -44.71 -3.04
N GLY A 483 2.49 -45.57 -2.09
CA GLY A 483 3.81 -45.54 -1.43
C GLY A 483 3.95 -44.54 -0.29
N SER A 484 2.84 -43.94 0.15
CA SER A 484 2.73 -43.06 1.34
C SER A 484 1.67 -43.57 2.31
N ASN A 485 1.47 -42.87 3.42
CA ASN A 485 0.46 -43.14 4.45
C ASN A 485 -0.04 -41.85 5.10
N ALA A 486 -1.09 -41.94 5.93
CA ALA A 486 -1.66 -40.79 6.61
C ALA A 486 -0.66 -40.05 7.51
N ASP A 487 0.22 -40.78 8.21
CA ASP A 487 1.23 -40.18 9.10
C ASP A 487 2.25 -39.33 8.33
N LEU A 488 2.65 -39.76 7.13
CA LEU A 488 3.52 -38.98 6.25
C LEU A 488 2.82 -37.73 5.71
N ILE A 489 1.50 -37.79 5.48
CA ILE A 489 0.72 -36.61 5.09
C ILE A 489 0.63 -35.62 6.25
N ALA A 490 0.35 -36.09 7.47
CA ALA A 490 0.30 -35.25 8.66
C ALA A 490 1.67 -34.60 8.96
N LEU A 491 2.76 -35.37 8.86
CA LEU A 491 4.11 -34.80 8.95
C LEU A 491 4.35 -33.79 7.81
N GLY A 492 3.94 -34.12 6.58
CA GLY A 492 4.08 -33.26 5.42
C GLY A 492 3.35 -31.94 5.56
N ASP A 493 2.17 -31.95 6.17
CA ASP A 493 1.39 -30.77 6.53
C ASP A 493 2.17 -29.87 7.51
N ARG A 494 2.73 -30.47 8.57
CA ARG A 494 3.58 -29.73 9.53
C ARG A 494 4.83 -29.16 8.89
N VAL A 495 5.49 -29.90 8.00
CA VAL A 495 6.65 -29.40 7.24
C VAL A 495 6.23 -28.25 6.31
N PHE A 496 5.12 -28.40 5.60
CA PHE A 496 4.60 -27.38 4.70
C PHE A 496 4.34 -26.05 5.42
N HIS A 497 3.80 -26.11 6.65
CA HIS A 497 3.47 -24.96 7.49
C HIS A 497 4.59 -24.50 8.44
N GLY A 498 5.78 -25.10 8.36
CA GLY A 498 6.93 -24.76 9.21
C GLY A 498 6.79 -25.08 10.69
N GLN A 499 5.93 -26.04 11.00
CA GLN A 499 5.79 -26.65 12.32
C GLN A 499 6.78 -27.81 12.52
N ALA A 500 7.45 -28.27 11.46
CA ALA A 500 8.48 -29.31 11.50
C ALA A 500 9.57 -29.08 10.44
N ALA A 501 10.78 -29.58 10.72
CA ALA A 501 11.94 -29.61 9.80
C ALA A 501 12.31 -28.25 9.16
N GLU A 502 11.97 -27.14 9.81
CA GLU A 502 12.16 -25.77 9.28
C GLU A 502 11.55 -25.56 7.88
N GLY A 503 10.60 -26.42 7.49
CA GLY A 503 9.89 -26.26 6.23
C GLY A 503 9.10 -24.96 6.21
N SER A 504 8.76 -24.46 5.03
CA SER A 504 8.08 -23.16 4.95
C SER A 504 7.40 -22.92 3.61
N CYS A 505 6.98 -24.02 2.98
CA CYS A 505 6.34 -24.00 1.67
C CYS A 505 5.08 -23.13 1.65
N SER A 506 4.32 -23.07 2.75
CA SER A 506 3.13 -22.23 2.90
C SER A 506 3.43 -20.73 2.77
N GLY A 507 4.64 -20.27 3.12
CA GLY A 507 5.04 -18.87 2.97
C GLY A 507 4.99 -18.42 1.52
N CYS A 508 5.36 -19.31 0.58
CA CYS A 508 5.33 -19.03 -0.86
C CYS A 508 4.03 -19.51 -1.53
N HIS A 509 3.45 -20.62 -1.10
CA HIS A 509 2.29 -21.24 -1.75
C HIS A 509 0.95 -20.93 -1.07
N GLY A 510 0.96 -20.11 -0.02
CA GLY A 510 -0.21 -19.80 0.79
C GLY A 510 -0.50 -20.90 1.82
N SER A 511 -1.18 -20.54 2.91
CA SER A 511 -1.53 -21.47 4.00
C SER A 511 -2.40 -22.66 3.57
N ASP A 512 -3.13 -22.55 2.46
CA ASP A 512 -3.97 -23.62 1.92
C ASP A 512 -3.39 -24.23 0.63
N GLY A 513 -2.17 -23.87 0.25
CA GLY A 513 -1.59 -24.22 -1.05
C GLY A 513 -2.32 -23.54 -2.23
N GLY A 514 -3.16 -22.55 -1.97
CA GLY A 514 -3.95 -21.81 -2.97
C GLY A 514 -3.12 -20.99 -3.95
N GLY A 515 -1.86 -20.71 -3.61
CA GLY A 515 -0.92 -19.88 -4.34
C GLY A 515 -0.79 -18.48 -3.74
N THR A 516 0.28 -17.82 -4.12
CA THR A 516 0.53 -16.38 -3.88
C THR A 516 1.27 -15.83 -5.11
N PRO A 517 1.57 -14.52 -5.18
CA PRO A 517 2.46 -14.02 -6.22
C PRO A 517 3.87 -14.66 -6.21
N GLN A 518 4.29 -15.27 -5.09
CA GLN A 518 5.60 -15.88 -4.91
C GLN A 518 5.61 -17.31 -5.46
N GLY A 519 4.54 -18.08 -5.23
CA GLY A 519 4.46 -19.49 -5.59
C GLY A 519 3.10 -19.83 -6.18
N PRO A 520 3.05 -20.62 -7.27
CA PRO A 520 1.78 -20.97 -7.90
C PRO A 520 0.90 -21.84 -6.99
N SER A 521 -0.39 -21.86 -7.30
CA SER A 521 -1.35 -22.75 -6.64
C SER A 521 -0.97 -24.23 -6.80
N LEU A 522 -0.95 -24.94 -5.68
CA LEU A 522 -0.73 -26.39 -5.61
C LEU A 522 -2.05 -27.18 -5.61
N THR A 523 -3.18 -26.50 -5.37
CA THR A 523 -4.52 -27.11 -5.31
C THR A 523 -5.27 -27.07 -6.64
N LYS A 524 -4.72 -26.37 -7.66
CA LYS A 524 -5.32 -26.25 -9.00
C LYS A 524 -5.02 -27.39 -9.96
N GLY A 525 -4.20 -28.37 -9.56
CA GLY A 525 -3.89 -29.54 -10.37
C GLY A 525 -3.14 -29.23 -11.67
N ARG A 526 -2.61 -28.01 -11.82
CA ARG A 526 -1.80 -27.58 -12.97
C ARG A 526 -0.33 -27.69 -12.61
N TRP A 527 0.34 -28.69 -13.17
CA TRP A 527 1.75 -28.95 -12.92
C TRP A 527 2.60 -28.43 -14.08
N LEU A 528 3.57 -27.56 -13.76
CA LEU A 528 4.38 -26.84 -14.75
C LEU A 528 5.80 -27.40 -14.91
N TRP A 529 6.28 -28.14 -13.90
CA TRP A 529 7.63 -28.72 -13.82
C TRP A 529 7.63 -30.22 -13.56
N SER A 530 6.45 -30.83 -13.46
CA SER A 530 6.25 -32.26 -13.31
C SER A 530 4.94 -32.70 -13.94
N ASP A 531 4.68 -34.00 -13.93
CA ASP A 531 3.42 -34.63 -14.34
C ASP A 531 2.36 -34.67 -13.21
N GLY A 532 2.68 -34.13 -12.04
CA GLY A 532 1.81 -34.19 -10.85
C GLY A 532 1.77 -35.56 -10.16
N SER A 533 2.67 -36.48 -10.52
CA SER A 533 2.92 -37.69 -9.74
C SER A 533 3.66 -37.35 -8.45
N LEU A 534 3.58 -38.22 -7.43
CA LEU A 534 4.32 -38.04 -6.18
C LEU A 534 5.83 -37.91 -6.44
N ALA A 535 6.39 -38.78 -7.31
CA ALA A 535 7.80 -38.74 -7.68
C ALA A 535 8.18 -37.45 -8.42
N GLY A 536 7.30 -36.95 -9.30
CA GLY A 536 7.51 -35.70 -10.01
C GLY A 536 7.47 -34.48 -9.08
N ILE A 537 6.58 -34.48 -8.08
CA ILE A 537 6.51 -33.44 -7.04
C ILE A 537 7.78 -33.49 -6.19
N GLU A 538 8.18 -34.68 -5.74
CA GLU A 538 9.39 -34.90 -4.94
C GLU A 538 10.65 -34.37 -5.65
N ALA A 539 10.83 -34.74 -6.92
CA ALA A 539 11.95 -34.28 -7.73
C ALA A 539 11.92 -32.75 -7.98
N THR A 540 10.73 -32.14 -8.04
CA THR A 540 10.60 -30.68 -8.19
C THR A 540 11.01 -29.97 -6.91
N ILE A 541 10.56 -30.44 -5.75
CA ILE A 541 10.92 -29.87 -4.45
C ILE A 541 12.42 -30.06 -4.19
N GLU A 542 12.97 -31.24 -4.47
CA GLU A 542 14.39 -31.56 -4.31
C GLU A 542 15.28 -30.60 -5.12
N LYS A 543 14.97 -30.40 -6.41
CA LYS A 543 15.78 -29.58 -7.31
C LYS A 543 15.54 -28.08 -7.20
N GLY A 544 14.35 -27.67 -6.73
CA GLY A 544 13.92 -26.28 -6.81
C GLY A 544 13.44 -25.87 -8.21
N VAL A 545 12.97 -24.63 -8.31
CA VAL A 545 12.54 -23.95 -9.53
C VAL A 545 13.27 -22.61 -9.63
N PRO A 546 14.48 -22.56 -10.21
CA PRO A 546 15.27 -21.33 -10.34
C PRO A 546 14.72 -20.37 -11.41
N HIS A 547 13.90 -20.88 -12.34
CA HIS A 547 13.27 -20.10 -13.40
C HIS A 547 11.75 -20.37 -13.42
N PRO A 548 10.98 -19.68 -12.57
CA PRO A 548 9.53 -19.81 -12.54
C PRO A 548 8.89 -19.34 -13.87
N LYS A 549 7.78 -19.96 -14.26
CA LYS A 549 7.08 -19.70 -15.54
C LYS A 549 5.94 -18.68 -15.37
N ILE A 550 5.34 -18.64 -14.17
CA ILE A 550 4.11 -17.87 -13.91
C ILE A 550 4.11 -17.14 -12.55
N SER A 551 5.14 -17.31 -11.72
CA SER A 551 5.27 -16.69 -10.39
C SER A 551 6.50 -15.80 -10.33
N LEU A 552 6.50 -14.83 -9.42
CA LEU A 552 7.64 -13.93 -9.21
C LEU A 552 8.74 -14.58 -8.37
N GLY A 553 8.35 -15.47 -7.45
CA GLY A 553 9.27 -16.16 -6.54
C GLY A 553 9.96 -17.34 -7.20
N VAL A 554 11.29 -17.39 -7.04
CA VAL A 554 12.09 -18.58 -7.31
C VAL A 554 11.96 -19.55 -6.13
N MET A 555 11.96 -20.85 -6.41
CA MET A 555 11.95 -21.87 -5.36
C MET A 555 13.36 -22.46 -5.23
N PRO A 556 14.08 -22.23 -4.11
CA PRO A 556 15.37 -22.89 -3.88
C PRO A 556 15.21 -24.42 -3.80
N PRO A 557 16.29 -25.19 -3.99
CA PRO A 557 16.30 -26.62 -3.68
C PRO A 557 15.77 -26.89 -2.26
N LEU A 558 14.94 -27.92 -2.11
CA LEU A 558 14.25 -28.30 -0.87
C LEU A 558 13.37 -27.18 -0.26
N GLY A 559 12.96 -26.20 -1.07
CA GLY A 559 12.23 -25.02 -0.60
C GLY A 559 13.07 -24.08 0.27
N GLY A 560 14.40 -24.24 0.29
CA GLY A 560 15.32 -23.47 1.14
C GLY A 560 15.44 -23.98 2.58
N ALA A 561 14.89 -25.16 2.88
CA ALA A 561 14.96 -25.79 4.20
C ALA A 561 15.88 -27.02 4.19
N PRO A 562 16.49 -27.39 5.33
CA PRO A 562 17.36 -28.56 5.46
C PRO A 562 16.54 -29.87 5.56
N LEU A 563 15.67 -30.14 4.58
CA LEU A 563 14.77 -31.29 4.61
C LEU A 563 15.53 -32.62 4.48
N THR A 564 15.26 -33.57 5.37
CA THR A 564 15.73 -34.95 5.19
C THR A 564 14.94 -35.64 4.07
N LYS A 565 15.40 -36.82 3.61
CA LYS A 565 14.63 -37.65 2.65
C LYS A 565 13.23 -37.99 3.16
N ARG A 566 13.07 -38.18 4.47
CA ARG A 566 11.77 -38.45 5.09
C ARG A 566 10.87 -37.21 5.01
N ASP A 567 11.40 -36.03 5.32
CA ASP A 567 10.65 -34.78 5.30
C ASP A 567 10.25 -34.40 3.87
N LEU A 568 11.16 -34.58 2.91
CA LEU A 568 10.91 -34.37 1.49
C LEU A 568 9.76 -35.27 0.99
N LYS A 569 9.82 -36.57 1.31
CA LYS A 569 8.74 -37.52 0.96
C LYS A 569 7.42 -37.16 1.65
N ALA A 570 7.47 -36.73 2.91
CA ALA A 570 6.31 -36.31 3.67
C ALA A 570 5.63 -35.08 3.04
N VAL A 571 6.37 -33.99 2.81
CA VAL A 571 5.83 -32.76 2.23
C VAL A 571 5.33 -32.98 0.79
N SER A 572 6.01 -33.83 0.02
CA SER A 572 5.56 -34.21 -1.33
C SER A 572 4.25 -35.01 -1.30
N SER A 573 4.07 -35.87 -0.29
CA SER A 573 2.83 -36.61 -0.08
C SER A 573 1.67 -35.68 0.28
N TYR A 574 1.91 -34.70 1.15
CA TYR A 574 0.92 -33.68 1.49
C TYR A 574 0.54 -32.82 0.29
N VAL A 575 1.53 -32.30 -0.46
CA VAL A 575 1.31 -31.50 -1.68
C VAL A 575 0.52 -32.28 -2.73
N TRP A 576 0.83 -33.57 -2.92
CA TRP A 576 0.04 -34.43 -3.79
C TRP A 576 -1.40 -34.54 -3.29
N ALA A 577 -1.61 -34.76 -2.00
CA ALA A 577 -2.94 -34.98 -1.42
C ALA A 577 -3.86 -33.75 -1.54
N ILE A 578 -3.35 -32.56 -1.22
CA ILE A 578 -4.12 -31.30 -1.36
C ILE A 578 -4.44 -30.99 -2.83
N SER A 579 -3.57 -31.39 -3.77
CA SER A 579 -3.82 -31.20 -5.20
C SER A 579 -5.02 -32.01 -5.71
N ARG A 580 -5.26 -33.20 -5.13
CA ARG A 580 -6.36 -34.10 -5.53
C ARG A 580 -7.67 -33.77 -4.81
N ALA A 581 -7.60 -33.35 -3.55
CA ALA A 581 -8.76 -32.79 -2.86
C ALA A 581 -9.30 -31.55 -3.58
N GLY A 582 -8.41 -30.68 -4.07
CA GLY A 582 -8.78 -29.49 -4.86
C GLY A 582 -9.35 -29.78 -6.26
N GLN A 583 -9.09 -30.97 -6.83
CA GLN A 583 -9.70 -31.45 -8.08
C GLN A 583 -11.10 -32.01 -7.84
N GLN A 584 -11.28 -32.85 -6.82
CA GLN A 584 -12.58 -33.44 -6.47
C GLN A 584 -13.66 -32.39 -6.15
N ASN A 585 -13.28 -31.30 -5.49
CA ASN A 585 -14.19 -30.19 -5.18
C ASN A 585 -14.59 -29.34 -6.42
N ARG A 586 -13.87 -29.45 -7.54
CA ARG A 586 -14.21 -28.81 -8.81
C ARG A 586 -15.14 -29.65 -9.64
N ASP A 587 -14.94 -30.96 -9.68
CA ASP A 587 -15.78 -31.88 -10.46
C ASP A 587 -17.21 -31.99 -9.86
N GLN A 588 -17.44 -31.41 -8.67
CA GLN A 588 -18.73 -31.35 -7.97
C GLN A 588 -19.46 -30.00 -8.07
N ARG A 589 -18.88 -28.98 -8.71
CA ARG A 589 -19.51 -27.67 -8.98
C ARG A 589 -19.65 -27.44 -10.48
#